data_AF-F3PUW2-F1
#
_entry.id   AF-F3PUW2-F1
#
_cell.length_a   1.000
_cell.length_b   1.000
_cell.length_c   1.000
_cell.angle_alpha   90.00
_cell.angle_beta   90.00
_cell.angle_gamma   90.00
#
_symmetry.space_group_name_H-M   'P 1'
#
loop_
_entity.id
_entity.type
_entity.pdbx_description
1 polymer ?
#
loop_
_entity_poly.entity_id
_entity_poly.type
_entity_poly.pdbx_seq_one_letter_code
_entity_poly.pdbx_strand_id
1 'polypeptide(L)'
;MKFENIVKNIDIINGISISHSESWSNLTFEGVYSNRYSSSFFSDLYDAFVREEISKAIVFYIDNERILVSDFIEELDEGSKWKIHINKASWLGKFDSTHVCHTFFYYIDSFIKWVKESNPFEDDYPLNNGRYHIYVKDFCEDFGGPNFLVNGSDSSCKLTVENSVPDLHVEHYIRINCNSDFRITPHKHIISWGDVNSVSRFFYRNAILFFLASLCDEITKDKKVIIKGYKYILMEIGGETLKDEYSLIYYNLLFDIYKWIYTSDDSQSIKKRLFAERASLDLYQNLSLYDSLYPILKDIYSQIKEQYSYIMYDRKDSYQKELKDMLKDIKSTTDLFSNKIRSILGNLMRDVLAALILIGITLFSKVTEVNALFDNNLISYVFKAFGVYFWCSAILQTIFDCVDINRSFKELDYWGNITRSYISADKYSEYKEQTVNKRFKQLLWYYIFIILLYIGIGCFCYNFQSICKTTTLFQNNKEQIININDSLNKIPNRTNILIEEKNDTII
;
A
#
# COMPACT_ATOMS: atom_id res chain seq x y z
N MET A 1 22.33 35.76 -9.58
CA MET A 1 22.25 37.23 -9.65
C MET A 1 22.88 37.81 -8.40
N LYS A 2 23.78 38.79 -8.50
CA LYS A 2 24.43 39.42 -7.32
C LYS A 2 23.80 40.78 -7.04
N PHE A 3 22.92 40.85 -6.04
CA PHE A 3 22.16 42.07 -5.76
C PHE A 3 22.98 43.12 -5.02
N GLU A 4 24.02 42.75 -4.26
CA GLU A 4 24.84 43.70 -3.52
C GLU A 4 25.47 44.77 -4.42
N ASN A 5 25.88 44.39 -5.63
CA ASN A 5 26.49 45.33 -6.57
C ASN A 5 25.46 46.30 -7.16
N ILE A 6 24.25 45.83 -7.45
CA ILE A 6 23.14 46.69 -7.89
C ILE A 6 22.76 47.64 -6.75
N VAL A 7 22.60 47.13 -5.53
CA VAL A 7 22.17 47.87 -4.35
C VAL A 7 23.17 48.97 -3.98
N LYS A 8 24.49 48.71 -4.06
CA LYS A 8 25.52 49.74 -3.85
C LYS A 8 25.40 50.92 -4.81
N ASN A 9 25.05 50.67 -6.07
CA ASN A 9 24.83 51.75 -7.04
C ASN A 9 23.48 52.46 -6.81
N ILE A 10 22.46 51.72 -6.36
CA ILE A 10 21.19 52.31 -5.94
C ILE A 10 21.36 53.22 -4.72
N ASP A 11 22.27 52.91 -3.78
CA ASP A 11 22.55 53.78 -2.62
C ASP A 11 22.98 55.19 -3.01
N ILE A 12 23.81 55.30 -4.05
CA ILE A 12 24.27 56.57 -4.59
C ILE A 12 23.10 57.36 -5.19
N ILE A 13 22.27 56.69 -6.00
CA ILE A 13 21.07 57.30 -6.62
C ILE A 13 20.04 57.71 -5.57
N ASN A 14 19.79 56.88 -4.56
CA ASN A 14 18.88 57.18 -3.48
C ASN A 14 19.33 58.43 -2.70
N GLY A 15 20.64 58.58 -2.47
CA GLY A 15 21.21 59.75 -1.79
C GLY A 15 21.01 61.09 -2.51
N ILE A 16 20.77 61.07 -3.83
CA ILE A 16 20.49 62.27 -4.64
C ILE A 16 19.02 62.39 -5.04
N SER A 17 18.17 61.41 -4.69
CA SER A 17 16.74 61.40 -5.00
C SER A 17 15.93 62.27 -4.04
N ILE A 18 14.81 62.81 -4.52
CA ILE A 18 13.85 63.61 -3.75
C ILE A 18 12.63 62.76 -3.38
N SER A 19 12.17 61.91 -4.30
CA SER A 19 11.05 60.99 -4.09
C SER A 19 11.40 59.59 -4.59
N HIS A 20 10.81 58.61 -3.93
CA HIS A 20 10.96 57.21 -4.28
C HIS A 20 9.64 56.46 -4.08
N SER A 21 9.46 55.39 -4.83
CA SER A 21 8.34 54.47 -4.65
C SER A 21 8.77 53.06 -5.03
N GLU A 22 8.43 52.08 -4.20
CA GLU A 22 8.75 50.69 -4.45
C GLU A 22 7.53 49.78 -4.30
N SER A 23 7.47 48.77 -5.14
CA SER A 23 6.49 47.69 -5.16
C SER A 23 7.17 46.38 -5.57
N TRP A 24 6.41 45.28 -5.59
CA TRP A 24 6.88 43.99 -6.08
C TRP A 24 7.42 44.05 -7.51
N SER A 25 6.74 44.78 -8.39
CA SER A 25 7.06 44.83 -9.82
C SER A 25 7.95 46.01 -10.21
N ASN A 26 7.99 47.08 -9.41
CA ASN A 26 8.61 48.34 -9.82
C ASN A 26 9.37 49.01 -8.68
N LEU A 27 10.46 49.72 -9.02
CA LEU A 27 11.17 50.65 -8.15
C LEU A 27 11.42 51.94 -8.94
N THR A 28 11.08 53.09 -8.37
CA THR A 28 11.22 54.40 -9.04
C THR A 28 11.93 55.38 -8.13
N PHE A 29 12.87 56.13 -8.69
CA PHE A 29 13.56 57.25 -8.08
C PHE A 29 13.33 58.50 -8.92
N GLU A 30 13.09 59.63 -8.27
CA GLU A 30 12.92 60.92 -8.94
C GLU A 30 13.72 61.98 -8.20
N GLY A 31 14.25 62.95 -8.92
CA GLY A 31 15.02 64.03 -8.33
C GLY A 31 15.25 65.18 -9.30
N VAL A 32 16.03 66.16 -8.84
CA VAL A 32 16.48 67.29 -9.66
C VAL A 32 17.99 67.20 -9.76
N TYR A 33 18.52 67.26 -10.97
CA TYR A 33 19.96 67.15 -11.19
C TYR A 33 20.67 68.43 -10.74
N SER A 34 21.85 68.24 -10.16
CA SER A 34 22.77 69.33 -9.85
C SER A 34 24.18 68.91 -10.24
N ASN A 35 24.94 69.83 -10.81
CA ASN A 35 26.34 69.68 -11.21
C ASN A 35 27.27 69.33 -10.04
N ARG A 36 26.77 69.39 -8.80
CA ARG A 36 27.46 68.86 -7.61
C ARG A 36 27.53 67.33 -7.60
N TYR A 37 26.67 66.66 -8.36
CA TYR A 37 26.61 65.21 -8.48
C TYR A 37 27.32 64.76 -9.76
N SER A 38 28.08 63.67 -9.68
CA SER A 38 28.69 63.08 -10.88
C SER A 38 27.61 62.46 -11.76
N SER A 39 27.57 62.84 -13.04
CA SER A 39 26.72 62.18 -14.03
C SER A 39 27.08 60.70 -14.23
N SER A 40 28.30 60.29 -13.83
CA SER A 40 28.74 58.89 -13.87
C SER A 40 27.93 57.96 -12.96
N PHE A 41 27.23 58.47 -11.95
CA PHE A 41 26.42 57.64 -11.05
C PHE A 41 25.30 56.90 -11.81
N PHE A 42 24.76 57.53 -12.85
CA PHE A 42 23.70 56.94 -13.68
C PHE A 42 24.25 55.88 -14.64
N SER A 43 25.44 56.08 -15.21
CA SER A 43 26.12 55.06 -16.02
C SER A 43 26.54 53.86 -15.19
N ASP A 44 27.08 54.09 -13.99
CA ASP A 44 27.55 53.02 -13.09
C ASP A 44 26.38 52.11 -12.68
N LEU A 45 25.20 52.69 -12.42
CA LEU A 45 23.97 51.95 -12.20
C LEU A 45 23.56 51.14 -13.43
N TYR A 46 23.54 51.75 -14.62
CA TYR A 46 23.20 51.03 -15.85
C TYR A 46 24.15 49.85 -16.12
N ASP A 47 25.46 50.06 -15.94
CA ASP A 47 26.49 49.03 -16.11
C ASP A 47 26.33 47.89 -15.08
N ALA A 48 25.84 48.17 -13.87
CA ALA A 48 25.46 47.12 -12.93
C ALA A 48 24.30 46.25 -13.45
N PHE A 49 23.29 46.84 -14.09
CA PHE A 49 22.19 46.10 -14.71
C PHE A 49 22.61 45.35 -15.98
N VAL A 50 23.53 45.91 -16.76
CA VAL A 50 24.12 45.24 -17.94
C VAL A 50 24.90 43.99 -17.53
N ARG A 51 25.72 44.07 -16.47
CA ARG A 51 26.49 42.93 -15.95
C ARG A 51 25.63 41.74 -15.52
N GLU A 52 24.41 41.99 -15.06
CA GLU A 52 23.46 40.96 -14.66
C GLU A 52 22.45 40.62 -15.78
N GLU A 53 22.70 41.06 -17.03
CA GLU A 53 21.87 40.78 -18.22
C GLU A 53 20.40 41.25 -18.13
N ILE A 54 20.13 42.29 -17.33
CA ILE A 54 18.80 42.85 -17.10
C ILE A 54 18.69 44.34 -17.49
N SER A 55 19.54 44.82 -18.39
CA SER A 55 19.56 46.22 -18.84
C SER A 55 18.23 46.75 -19.38
N LYS A 56 17.38 45.89 -19.97
CA LYS A 56 16.03 46.27 -20.46
C LYS A 56 15.07 46.70 -19.36
N ALA A 57 15.42 46.43 -18.10
CA ALA A 57 14.57 46.69 -16.97
C ALA A 57 14.68 48.11 -16.43
N ILE A 58 15.79 48.78 -16.68
CA ILE A 58 16.04 50.14 -16.22
C ILE A 58 15.73 51.12 -17.36
N VAL A 59 14.95 52.15 -17.03
CA VAL A 59 14.52 53.18 -17.97
C VAL A 59 14.73 54.55 -17.34
N PHE A 60 15.30 55.47 -18.12
CA PHE A 60 15.63 56.82 -17.68
C PHE A 60 14.68 57.83 -18.34
N TYR A 61 14.37 58.88 -17.60
CA TYR A 61 13.51 59.96 -18.05
C TYR A 61 14.08 61.32 -17.63
N ILE A 62 13.99 62.32 -18.51
CA ILE A 62 14.18 63.74 -18.20
C ILE A 62 12.87 64.45 -18.51
N ASP A 63 12.36 65.24 -17.56
CA ASP A 63 11.09 65.98 -17.70
C ASP A 63 9.89 65.12 -18.17
N ASN A 64 9.89 63.83 -17.78
CA ASN A 64 8.95 62.77 -18.16
C ASN A 64 9.06 62.22 -19.60
N GLU A 65 10.07 62.63 -20.36
CA GLU A 65 10.38 62.03 -21.66
C GLU A 65 11.36 60.87 -21.47
N ARG A 66 11.10 59.75 -22.13
CA ARG A 66 11.96 58.56 -22.05
C ARG A 66 13.19 58.75 -22.92
N ILE A 67 14.37 58.56 -22.34
CA ILE A 67 15.65 58.82 -23.01
C ILE A 67 16.56 57.58 -22.90
N LEU A 68 17.43 57.37 -23.89
CA LEU A 68 18.47 56.33 -23.86
C LEU A 68 19.58 56.73 -22.88
N VAL A 69 20.30 55.76 -22.31
CA VAL A 69 21.30 56.07 -21.27
C VAL A 69 22.44 56.96 -21.77
N SER A 70 22.86 56.77 -23.03
CA SER A 70 23.88 57.62 -23.66
C SER A 70 23.44 59.08 -23.69
N ASP A 71 22.21 59.30 -24.16
CA ASP A 71 21.65 60.63 -24.40
C ASP A 71 21.24 61.27 -23.07
N PHE A 72 20.81 60.45 -22.10
CA PHE A 72 20.44 60.89 -20.75
C PHE A 72 21.61 61.57 -20.02
N ILE A 73 22.84 61.11 -20.22
CA ILE A 73 24.03 61.71 -19.59
C ILE A 73 24.42 63.02 -20.28
N GLU A 74 24.25 63.09 -21.61
CA GLU A 74 24.57 64.28 -22.41
C GLU A 74 23.55 65.40 -22.23
N GLU A 75 22.27 65.06 -22.05
CA GLU A 75 21.16 66.01 -21.90
C GLU A 75 20.88 66.42 -20.45
N LEU A 76 21.66 65.91 -19.48
CA LEU A 76 21.46 66.19 -18.06
C LEU A 76 22.02 67.57 -17.67
N ASP A 77 21.18 68.60 -17.70
CA ASP A 77 21.55 69.96 -17.29
C ASP A 77 21.17 70.28 -15.83
N GLU A 78 21.83 71.27 -15.21
CA GLU A 78 21.50 71.77 -13.87
C GLU A 78 20.00 72.13 -13.78
N GLY A 79 19.30 71.56 -12.80
CA GLY A 79 17.87 71.82 -12.59
C GLY A 79 16.94 70.87 -13.37
N SER A 80 17.46 69.99 -14.23
CA SER A 80 16.67 69.00 -14.95
C SER A 80 15.98 68.03 -13.98
N LYS A 81 14.70 67.72 -14.20
CA LYS A 81 14.00 66.70 -13.43
C LYS A 81 14.29 65.34 -14.02
N TRP A 82 15.00 64.51 -13.27
CA TRP A 82 15.29 63.15 -13.70
C TRP A 82 14.40 62.15 -12.98
N LYS A 83 14.13 61.04 -13.66
CA LYS A 83 13.42 59.89 -13.11
C LYS A 83 14.03 58.60 -13.62
N ILE A 84 14.31 57.68 -12.72
CA ILE A 84 14.76 56.33 -13.02
C ILE A 84 13.64 55.37 -12.65
N HIS A 85 13.20 54.57 -13.61
CA HIS A 85 12.21 53.53 -13.41
C HIS A 85 12.83 52.16 -13.66
N ILE A 86 12.80 51.30 -12.64
CA ILE A 86 13.25 49.92 -12.69
C ILE A 86 12.02 49.02 -12.71
N ASN A 87 11.73 48.45 -13.88
CA ASN A 87 10.67 47.48 -14.10
C ASN A 87 11.17 46.06 -13.81
N LYS A 88 10.97 45.61 -12.56
CA LYS A 88 11.30 44.25 -12.10
C LYS A 88 10.49 43.20 -12.87
N ALA A 89 9.27 43.52 -13.30
CA ALA A 89 8.41 42.61 -14.09
C ALA A 89 9.06 42.14 -15.40
N SER A 90 10.01 42.89 -15.95
CA SER A 90 10.75 42.50 -17.16
C SER A 90 11.61 41.25 -17.00
N TRP A 91 11.90 40.83 -15.76
CA TRP A 91 12.63 39.60 -15.46
C TRP A 91 11.93 38.68 -14.44
N LEU A 92 10.83 39.12 -13.80
CA LEU A 92 9.97 38.24 -13.01
C LEU A 92 9.37 37.17 -13.94
N GLY A 93 9.91 35.94 -13.88
CA GLY A 93 9.60 34.84 -14.81
C GLY A 93 10.81 34.31 -15.56
N LYS A 94 11.96 34.97 -15.47
CA LYS A 94 13.25 34.39 -15.86
C LYS A 94 13.79 33.58 -14.69
N PHE A 95 13.72 32.27 -14.81
CA PHE A 95 14.26 31.35 -13.82
C PHE A 95 15.72 31.03 -14.12
N ASP A 96 16.53 30.93 -13.07
CA ASP A 96 17.91 30.47 -13.18
C ASP A 96 17.98 28.95 -13.51
N SER A 97 19.19 28.41 -13.60
CA SER A 97 19.42 26.98 -13.86
C SER A 97 18.87 26.06 -12.76
N THR A 98 18.58 26.59 -11.57
CA THR A 98 17.96 25.88 -10.44
C THR A 98 16.45 26.07 -10.37
N HIS A 99 15.87 26.71 -11.38
CA HIS A 99 14.46 27.06 -11.49
C HIS A 99 13.98 28.04 -10.39
N VAL A 100 14.83 29.01 -10.04
CA VAL A 100 14.55 30.07 -9.05
C VAL A 100 14.50 31.42 -9.75
N CYS A 101 13.47 32.22 -9.44
CA CYS A 101 13.34 33.60 -9.87
C CYS A 101 13.92 34.53 -8.80
N HIS A 102 14.78 35.46 -9.21
CA HIS A 102 15.42 36.40 -8.29
C HIS A 102 14.74 37.78 -8.37
N THR A 103 14.48 38.38 -7.21
CA THR A 103 13.96 39.76 -7.10
C THR A 103 14.53 40.43 -5.86
N PHE A 104 14.36 41.74 -5.73
CA PHE A 104 14.83 42.49 -4.58
C PHE A 104 13.86 43.57 -4.12
N PHE A 105 14.00 43.96 -2.86
CA PHE A 105 13.44 45.16 -2.26
C PHE A 105 14.57 46.03 -1.71
N TYR A 106 14.58 47.30 -2.08
CA TYR A 106 15.54 48.27 -1.57
C TYR A 106 15.11 48.85 -0.21
N TYR A 107 13.80 49.03 0.01
CA TYR A 107 13.26 49.51 1.28
C TYR A 107 12.54 48.38 2.03
N ILE A 108 12.96 48.12 3.26
CA ILE A 108 12.33 47.13 4.14
C ILE A 108 10.85 47.46 4.43
N ASP A 109 10.49 48.73 4.56
CA ASP A 109 9.10 49.15 4.80
C ASP A 109 8.19 48.85 3.61
N SER A 110 8.71 49.02 2.38
CA SER A 110 7.99 48.69 1.14
C SER A 110 7.78 47.17 1.03
N PHE A 111 8.78 46.39 1.44
CA PHE A 111 8.66 44.94 1.53
C PHE A 111 7.60 44.51 2.55
N ILE A 112 7.64 45.05 3.78
CA ILE A 112 6.66 44.77 4.82
C ILE A 112 5.24 45.14 4.36
N LYS A 113 5.08 46.32 3.76
CA LYS A 113 3.80 46.78 3.23
C LYS A 113 3.26 45.81 2.18
N TRP A 114 4.10 45.38 1.24
CA TRP A 114 3.72 44.40 0.22
C TRP A 114 3.21 43.09 0.83
N VAL A 115 3.96 42.45 1.72
CA VAL A 115 3.53 41.15 2.32
C VAL A 115 2.26 41.33 3.15
N LYS A 116 2.12 42.45 3.85
CA LYS A 116 0.97 42.73 4.72
C LYS A 116 -0.33 42.88 3.93
N GLU A 117 -0.29 43.62 2.83
CA GLU A 117 -1.45 43.98 1.99
C GLU A 117 -1.81 42.91 0.96
N SER A 118 -0.85 42.06 0.56
CA SER A 118 -1.09 41.01 -0.42
C SER A 118 -1.96 39.89 0.13
N ASN A 119 -2.91 39.41 -0.68
CA ASN A 119 -3.72 38.24 -0.36
C ASN A 119 -3.00 36.96 -0.83
N PRO A 120 -2.60 36.06 0.08
CA PRO A 120 -1.84 34.88 -0.29
C PRO A 120 -2.61 33.86 -1.15
N PHE A 121 -3.95 33.92 -1.16
CA PHE A 121 -4.79 32.96 -1.89
C PHE A 121 -5.04 33.32 -3.37
N GLU A 122 -4.64 34.51 -3.81
CA GLU A 122 -4.82 34.94 -5.21
C GLU A 122 -3.79 34.26 -6.12
N ASP A 123 -4.20 33.93 -7.35
CA ASP A 123 -3.29 33.28 -8.31
C ASP A 123 -2.13 34.18 -8.74
N ASP A 124 -2.31 35.50 -8.72
CA ASP A 124 -1.24 36.45 -9.04
C ASP A 124 -0.24 36.65 -7.89
N TYR A 125 -0.52 36.08 -6.71
CA TYR A 125 0.41 36.13 -5.58
C TYR A 125 1.72 35.40 -5.98
N PRO A 126 2.88 36.10 -5.97
CA PRO A 126 4.09 35.58 -6.61
C PRO A 126 4.51 34.19 -6.15
N LEU A 127 4.49 33.92 -4.84
CA LEU A 127 4.94 32.62 -4.30
C LEU A 127 4.04 31.44 -4.71
N ASN A 128 2.84 31.70 -5.26
CA ASN A 128 1.98 30.65 -5.81
C ASN A 128 2.45 30.18 -7.19
N ASN A 129 3.31 30.92 -7.89
CA ASN A 129 3.66 30.66 -9.29
C ASN A 129 5.06 30.10 -9.52
N GLY A 130 5.93 30.11 -8.51
CA GLY A 130 7.30 29.60 -8.68
C GLY A 130 8.12 29.71 -7.41
N ARG A 131 9.42 29.46 -7.55
CA ARG A 131 10.39 29.60 -6.46
C ARG A 131 11.05 30.97 -6.50
N TYR A 132 11.09 31.67 -5.37
CA TYR A 132 11.57 33.05 -5.32
C TYR A 132 12.73 33.24 -4.34
N HIS A 133 13.78 33.89 -4.81
CA HIS A 133 14.80 34.50 -3.95
C HIS A 133 14.50 36.00 -3.88
N ILE A 134 14.23 36.50 -2.69
CA ILE A 134 13.88 37.90 -2.43
C ILE A 134 15.01 38.51 -1.58
N TYR A 135 15.86 39.30 -2.21
CA TYR A 135 16.88 40.07 -1.52
C TYR A 135 16.25 41.33 -0.90
N VAL A 136 16.46 41.60 0.38
CA VAL A 136 15.96 42.79 1.07
C VAL A 136 17.14 43.53 1.67
N LYS A 137 17.37 44.77 1.21
CA LYS A 137 18.48 45.57 1.72
C LYS A 137 18.36 45.79 3.23
N ASP A 138 19.49 45.78 3.93
CA ASP A 138 19.63 46.03 5.37
C ASP A 138 18.84 45.01 6.24
N PHE A 139 18.44 43.88 5.66
CA PHE A 139 17.80 42.79 6.37
C PHE A 139 18.84 41.88 7.02
N CYS A 140 18.71 41.64 8.33
CA CYS A 140 19.73 40.92 9.10
C CYS A 140 19.34 39.48 9.45
N GLU A 141 18.07 39.12 9.32
CA GLU A 141 17.52 37.87 9.85
C GLU A 141 16.96 36.99 8.74
N ASP A 142 17.84 36.32 8.01
CA ASP A 142 17.45 35.44 6.90
C ASP A 142 16.42 34.38 7.33
N PHE A 143 15.45 34.12 6.46
CA PHE A 143 14.47 33.05 6.66
C PHE A 143 14.01 32.45 5.34
N GLY A 144 13.47 31.24 5.37
CA GLY A 144 13.05 30.60 4.14
C GLY A 144 12.44 29.22 4.26
N GLY A 145 12.10 28.72 3.09
CA GLY A 145 11.37 27.50 2.85
C GLY A 145 11.86 26.76 1.61
N PRO A 146 11.19 25.66 1.23
CA PRO A 146 11.49 24.95 -0.01
C PRO A 146 11.25 25.79 -1.28
N ASN A 147 10.36 26.80 -1.21
CA ASN A 147 9.91 27.57 -2.38
C ASN A 147 10.24 29.07 -2.30
N PHE A 148 10.79 29.55 -1.19
CA PHE A 148 11.25 30.94 -1.14
C PHE A 148 12.40 31.13 -0.15
N LEU A 149 13.21 32.15 -0.41
CA LEU A 149 14.32 32.59 0.42
C LEU A 149 14.24 34.11 0.55
N VAL A 150 14.33 34.62 1.78
CA VAL A 150 14.46 36.05 2.07
C VAL A 150 15.74 36.28 2.84
N ASN A 151 16.62 37.13 2.31
CA ASN A 151 17.91 37.45 2.92
C ASN A 151 18.31 38.91 2.66
N GLY A 152 19.31 39.41 3.40
CA GLY A 152 19.90 40.73 3.13
C GLY A 152 21.34 40.73 2.66
N SER A 153 21.93 39.55 2.45
CA SER A 153 23.29 39.38 1.91
C SER A 153 23.28 38.42 0.74
N ASP A 154 24.20 38.60 -0.22
CA ASP A 154 24.40 37.65 -1.32
C ASP A 154 25.08 36.34 -0.84
N SER A 155 25.15 36.13 0.49
CA SER A 155 25.71 34.91 1.06
C SER A 155 24.88 33.68 0.65
N SER A 156 25.59 32.58 0.41
CA SER A 156 25.07 31.37 -0.23
C SER A 156 24.08 30.59 0.65
N CYS A 157 22.91 31.17 0.94
CA CYS A 157 21.82 30.41 1.53
C CYS A 157 21.12 29.66 0.39
N LYS A 158 21.33 28.35 0.32
CA LYS A 158 20.71 27.51 -0.71
C LYS A 158 19.27 27.24 -0.27
N LEU A 159 18.31 27.44 -1.18
CA LEU A 159 16.99 26.82 -1.08
C LEU A 159 17.21 25.31 -0.89
N THR A 160 17.05 24.83 0.34
CA THR A 160 17.28 23.44 0.70
C THR A 160 16.16 22.60 0.08
N VAL A 161 16.53 21.87 -0.97
CA VAL A 161 15.65 20.92 -1.67
C VAL A 161 15.23 19.75 -0.75
N GLU A 162 15.95 19.55 0.36
CA GLU A 162 15.89 18.35 1.20
C GLU A 162 14.57 18.10 1.93
N ASN A 163 13.66 19.08 1.99
CA ASN A 163 12.33 18.91 2.58
C ASN A 163 11.21 19.26 1.59
N SER A 164 11.35 18.88 0.32
CA SER A 164 10.20 18.91 -0.58
C SER A 164 9.17 17.91 -0.06
N VAL A 165 8.27 18.40 0.80
CA VAL A 165 6.98 17.76 1.02
C VAL A 165 6.42 17.56 -0.40
N PRO A 166 6.01 16.34 -0.77
CA PRO A 166 5.46 16.07 -2.09
C PRO A 166 4.40 17.12 -2.44
N ASP A 167 4.16 17.36 -3.73
CA ASP A 167 2.99 18.12 -4.15
C ASP A 167 1.74 17.29 -3.76
N LEU A 168 1.34 17.46 -2.51
CA LEU A 168 0.21 16.79 -1.92
C LEU A 168 -0.99 17.53 -2.48
N HIS A 169 -1.72 16.87 -3.38
CA HIS A 169 -2.84 17.48 -4.06
C HIS A 169 -4.03 17.71 -3.11
N VAL A 170 -3.86 18.65 -2.18
CA VAL A 170 -4.87 19.12 -1.22
C VAL A 170 -6.16 19.51 -1.93
N GLU A 171 -6.04 20.06 -3.14
CA GLU A 171 -7.14 20.44 -4.03
C GLU A 171 -8.11 19.28 -4.33
N HIS A 172 -7.66 18.02 -4.32
CA HIS A 172 -8.56 16.86 -4.53
C HIS A 172 -9.53 16.65 -3.37
N TYR A 173 -9.19 17.14 -2.18
CA TYR A 173 -9.97 16.93 -0.97
C TYR A 173 -10.75 18.17 -0.54
N ILE A 174 -10.59 19.30 -1.22
CA ILE A 174 -11.23 20.56 -0.87
C ILE A 174 -12.07 21.03 -2.04
N ARG A 175 -13.35 21.24 -1.78
CA ARG A 175 -14.22 21.85 -2.77
C ARG A 175 -14.06 23.37 -2.74
N ILE A 176 -13.50 23.94 -3.78
CA ILE A 176 -13.38 25.40 -3.93
C ILE A 176 -14.55 25.87 -4.80
N ASN A 177 -15.53 26.52 -4.18
CA ASN A 177 -16.70 27.11 -4.84
C ASN A 177 -16.57 28.64 -4.84
N CYS A 178 -15.46 29.18 -5.38
CA CYS A 178 -15.23 30.61 -5.53
C CYS A 178 -15.36 31.05 -7.01
N ASN A 179 -15.85 32.26 -7.25
CA ASN A 179 -15.95 32.83 -8.62
C ASN A 179 -14.62 33.42 -9.12
N SER A 180 -13.59 33.45 -8.28
CA SER A 180 -12.27 34.04 -8.54
C SER A 180 -11.17 33.00 -8.39
N ASP A 181 -10.02 33.31 -8.99
CA ASP A 181 -8.69 32.70 -8.92
C ASP A 181 -8.22 32.46 -7.46
N PHE A 182 -8.85 31.52 -6.75
CA PHE A 182 -8.58 31.15 -5.37
C PHE A 182 -7.84 29.81 -5.34
N ARG A 183 -6.60 29.82 -4.87
CA ARG A 183 -5.72 28.65 -4.90
C ARG A 183 -5.23 28.26 -3.52
N ILE A 184 -5.14 26.95 -3.28
CA ILE A 184 -4.69 26.37 -2.01
C ILE A 184 -3.42 25.55 -2.28
N THR A 185 -2.25 26.15 -2.07
CA THR A 185 -0.94 25.50 -2.27
C THR A 185 -0.08 25.57 -1.00
N PRO A 186 -0.42 24.83 0.08
CA PRO A 186 0.28 24.95 1.36
C PRO A 186 1.78 24.61 1.25
N HIS A 187 2.13 23.68 0.36
CA HIS A 187 3.52 23.30 0.11
C HIS A 187 4.40 24.47 -0.37
N LYS A 188 3.83 25.51 -1.01
CA LYS A 188 4.56 26.70 -1.48
C LYS A 188 4.88 27.69 -0.38
N HIS A 189 4.18 27.60 0.75
CA HIS A 189 4.29 28.55 1.86
C HIS A 189 4.95 27.95 3.10
N ILE A 190 5.49 26.73 3.01
CA ILE A 190 6.23 26.10 4.10
C ILE A 190 7.48 26.93 4.42
N ILE A 191 7.63 27.28 5.69
CA ILE A 191 8.85 27.84 6.28
C ILE A 191 9.60 26.71 6.98
N SER A 192 10.85 26.49 6.58
CA SER A 192 11.68 25.39 7.10
C SER A 192 12.74 25.85 8.11
N TRP A 193 13.11 27.12 8.09
CA TRP A 193 14.14 27.70 8.95
C TRP A 193 13.95 29.23 9.05
N GLY A 194 14.52 29.82 10.09
CA GLY A 194 14.39 31.25 10.42
C GLY A 194 13.35 31.51 11.52
N ASP A 195 13.66 32.47 12.40
CA ASP A 195 12.82 32.80 13.55
C ASP A 195 11.67 33.77 13.18
N VAL A 196 10.67 33.86 14.05
CA VAL A 196 9.57 34.82 13.91
C VAL A 196 10.07 36.20 14.33
N ASN A 197 10.05 37.15 13.39
CA ASN A 197 10.43 38.54 13.60
C ASN A 197 9.39 39.50 13.01
N SER A 198 9.69 40.80 13.02
CA SER A 198 8.79 41.87 12.55
C SER A 198 8.35 41.72 11.08
N VAL A 199 9.14 41.01 10.28
CA VAL A 199 8.94 40.78 8.84
C VAL A 199 8.44 39.36 8.57
N SER A 200 9.16 38.33 9.03
CA SER A 200 8.87 36.92 8.78
C SER A 200 7.51 36.50 9.33
N ARG A 201 6.99 37.17 10.36
CA ARG A 201 5.63 36.94 10.89
C ARG A 201 4.56 36.96 9.80
N PHE A 202 4.66 37.83 8.78
CA PHE A 202 3.64 37.86 7.72
C PHE A 202 3.70 36.64 6.80
N PHE A 203 4.87 36.01 6.65
CA PHE A 203 5.00 34.72 5.96
C PHE A 203 4.44 33.59 6.82
N TYR A 204 4.72 33.59 8.12
CA TYR A 204 4.11 32.63 9.05
C TYR A 204 2.57 32.76 9.06
N ARG A 205 2.04 33.98 9.02
CA ARG A 205 0.60 34.25 8.85
C ARG A 205 0.09 33.55 7.60
N ASN A 206 0.69 33.83 6.44
CA ASN A 206 0.24 33.28 5.16
C ASN A 206 0.29 31.74 5.18
N ALA A 207 1.35 31.15 5.72
CA ALA A 207 1.47 29.70 5.85
C ALA A 207 0.40 29.09 6.75
N ILE A 208 0.10 29.72 7.90
CA ILE A 208 -1.00 29.32 8.78
C ILE A 208 -2.33 29.37 8.04
N LEU A 209 -2.62 30.43 7.29
CA LEU A 209 -3.84 30.56 6.50
C LEU A 209 -3.99 29.42 5.48
N PHE A 210 -2.91 29.06 4.79
CA PHE A 210 -2.90 27.91 3.88
C PHE A 210 -3.12 26.59 4.59
N PHE A 211 -2.50 26.36 5.74
CA PHE A 211 -2.73 25.14 6.51
C PHE A 211 -4.17 25.05 7.01
N LEU A 212 -4.74 26.15 7.50
CA LEU A 212 -6.15 26.20 7.92
C LEU A 212 -7.10 25.91 6.75
N ALA A 213 -6.88 26.58 5.61
CA ALA A 213 -7.62 26.29 4.39
C ALA A 213 -7.50 24.81 4.01
N SER A 214 -6.30 24.23 4.12
CA SER A 214 -6.04 22.82 3.78
C SER A 214 -6.81 21.80 4.63
N LEU A 215 -7.26 22.20 5.83
CA LEU A 215 -7.97 21.34 6.78
C LEU A 215 -9.50 21.39 6.60
N CYS A 216 -10.01 22.34 5.80
CA CYS A 216 -11.43 22.52 5.55
C CYS A 216 -11.94 21.56 4.46
N ASP A 217 -13.25 21.33 4.40
CA ASP A 217 -13.87 20.50 3.36
C ASP A 217 -14.30 21.32 2.14
N GLU A 218 -14.77 22.55 2.38
CA GLU A 218 -15.25 23.43 1.31
C GLU A 218 -14.95 24.90 1.62
N ILE A 219 -14.62 25.66 0.58
CA ILE A 219 -14.47 27.11 0.62
C ILE A 219 -15.54 27.72 -0.29
N THR A 220 -16.32 28.61 0.28
CA THR A 220 -17.47 29.26 -0.37
C THR A 220 -17.09 30.55 -1.07
N LYS A 221 -17.97 31.06 -1.94
CA LYS A 221 -17.81 32.31 -2.70
C LYS A 221 -17.48 33.52 -1.82
N ASP A 222 -18.01 33.55 -0.60
CA ASP A 222 -17.81 34.65 0.36
C ASP A 222 -16.53 34.48 1.18
N LYS A 223 -15.57 33.65 0.73
CA LYS A 223 -14.34 33.28 1.44
C LYS A 223 -14.58 32.65 2.83
N LYS A 224 -15.80 32.15 3.09
CA LYS A 224 -16.12 31.36 4.28
C LYS A 224 -15.74 29.90 4.08
N VAL A 225 -15.33 29.26 5.16
CA VAL A 225 -14.94 27.85 5.20
C VAL A 225 -16.03 26.99 5.83
N ILE A 226 -16.12 25.77 5.33
CA ILE A 226 -17.04 24.75 5.81
C ILE A 226 -16.22 23.54 6.27
N ILE A 227 -16.54 23.07 7.48
CA ILE A 227 -16.05 21.80 8.03
C ILE A 227 -17.26 20.89 8.24
N LYS A 228 -17.22 19.71 7.62
CA LYS A 228 -18.28 18.69 7.59
C LYS A 228 -17.87 17.52 8.48
N GLY A 229 -17.94 17.73 9.80
CA GLY A 229 -17.73 16.70 10.81
C GLY A 229 -19.05 16.14 11.35
N TYR A 230 -19.09 15.86 12.66
CA TYR A 230 -20.33 15.54 13.38
C TYR A 230 -21.34 16.69 13.32
N LYS A 231 -20.83 17.92 13.28
CA LYS A 231 -21.63 19.14 13.07
C LYS A 231 -21.20 19.80 11.77
N TYR A 232 -22.16 20.44 11.11
CA TYR A 232 -21.88 21.36 10.02
C TYR A 232 -21.46 22.71 10.60
N ILE A 233 -20.24 23.15 10.30
CA ILE A 233 -19.70 24.44 10.76
C ILE A 233 -19.40 25.31 9.55
N LEU A 234 -19.94 26.52 9.54
CA LEU A 234 -19.67 27.58 8.56
C LEU A 234 -19.09 28.78 9.31
N MET A 235 -17.89 29.22 8.95
CA MET A 235 -17.19 30.34 9.61
C MET A 235 -16.19 31.02 8.66
N GLU A 236 -15.62 32.14 9.09
CA GLU A 236 -14.53 32.81 8.38
C GLU A 236 -13.18 32.20 8.77
N ILE A 237 -12.20 32.21 7.85
CA ILE A 237 -10.84 31.71 8.16
C ILE A 237 -10.21 32.56 9.28
N GLY A 238 -10.32 33.88 9.18
CA GLY A 238 -9.68 34.85 10.07
C GLY A 238 -8.15 34.84 9.98
N GLY A 239 -7.48 35.36 11.00
CA GLY A 239 -6.01 35.34 11.09
C GLY A 239 -5.28 36.46 10.34
N GLU A 240 -5.96 37.53 9.93
CA GLU A 240 -5.32 38.69 9.28
C GLU A 240 -4.36 39.44 10.21
N THR A 241 -4.64 39.42 11.52
CA THR A 241 -3.80 39.93 12.60
C THR A 241 -3.25 38.79 13.43
N LEU A 242 -1.92 38.61 13.39
CA LEU A 242 -1.24 37.63 14.23
C LEU A 242 -1.16 38.10 15.68
N LYS A 243 -1.25 37.14 16.60
CA LYS A 243 -0.87 37.32 18.00
C LYS A 243 0.59 36.86 18.11
N ASP A 244 1.51 37.82 18.19
CA ASP A 244 2.96 37.62 17.96
C ASP A 244 3.57 36.51 18.85
N GLU A 245 3.15 36.34 20.12
CA GLU A 245 3.79 35.42 21.07
C GLU A 245 3.60 33.92 20.80
N TYR A 246 2.64 33.52 19.95
CA TYR A 246 2.27 32.10 19.79
C TYR A 246 2.26 31.61 18.33
N SER A 247 2.63 32.46 17.39
CA SER A 247 2.52 32.17 15.95
C SER A 247 3.36 30.98 15.53
N LEU A 248 4.58 30.82 16.09
CA LEU A 248 5.46 29.71 15.77
C LEU A 248 4.93 28.36 16.28
N ILE A 249 4.41 28.34 17.52
CA ILE A 249 3.85 27.12 18.12
C ILE A 249 2.63 26.67 17.32
N TYR A 250 1.77 27.61 16.94
CA TYR A 250 0.59 27.30 16.14
C TYR A 250 0.95 26.81 14.74
N TYR A 251 1.89 27.49 14.09
CA TYR A 251 2.44 27.08 12.80
C TYR A 251 2.97 25.64 12.85
N ASN A 252 3.82 25.32 13.84
CA ASN A 252 4.41 23.99 13.97
C ASN A 252 3.35 22.90 14.18
N LEU A 253 2.35 23.15 15.03
CA LEU A 253 1.24 22.21 15.24
C LEU A 253 0.42 21.99 13.96
N LEU A 254 0.07 23.07 13.26
CA LEU A 254 -0.66 22.97 11.99
C LEU A 254 0.16 22.24 10.93
N PHE A 255 1.47 22.52 10.86
CA PHE A 255 2.38 21.88 9.92
C PHE A 255 2.52 20.38 10.19
N ASP A 256 2.58 19.98 11.47
CA ASP A 256 2.61 18.57 11.87
C ASP A 256 1.30 17.85 11.51
N ILE A 257 0.16 18.49 11.72
CA ILE A 257 -1.15 17.94 11.34
C ILE A 257 -1.24 17.80 9.82
N TYR A 258 -0.85 18.86 9.09
CA TYR A 258 -0.82 18.86 7.63
C TYR A 258 0.05 17.71 7.10
N LYS A 259 1.28 17.56 7.61
CA LYS A 259 2.15 16.43 7.30
C LYS A 259 1.50 15.09 7.62
N TRP A 260 0.90 14.94 8.81
CA TRP A 260 0.30 13.67 9.22
C TRP A 260 -0.88 13.27 8.34
N ILE A 261 -1.74 14.21 7.96
CA ILE A 261 -2.89 13.98 7.09
C ILE A 261 -2.43 13.61 5.68
N TYR A 262 -1.53 14.41 5.09
CA TYR A 262 -1.28 14.35 3.66
C TYR A 262 -0.07 13.47 3.26
N THR A 263 0.91 13.16 4.12
CA THR A 263 2.14 12.42 3.71
C THR A 263 1.93 10.93 3.33
N SER A 264 0.74 10.35 3.52
CA SER A 264 0.51 8.90 3.28
C SER A 264 -0.79 8.66 2.52
N ASP A 265 -0.67 8.25 1.26
CA ASP A 265 -1.76 8.19 0.28
C ASP A 265 -2.93 7.29 0.73
N ASP A 266 -2.65 6.15 1.35
CA ASP A 266 -3.66 5.13 1.65
C ASP A 266 -4.68 5.52 2.74
N SER A 267 -4.53 6.68 3.39
CA SER A 267 -5.32 7.05 4.56
C SER A 267 -5.72 8.52 4.66
N GLN A 268 -5.42 9.35 3.65
CA GLN A 268 -5.67 10.80 3.68
C GLN A 268 -7.14 11.13 3.98
N SER A 269 -8.06 10.45 3.31
CA SER A 269 -9.51 10.63 3.49
C SER A 269 -9.98 10.32 4.91
N ILE A 270 -9.47 9.25 5.52
CA ILE A 270 -9.79 8.84 6.90
C ILE A 270 -9.25 9.88 7.88
N LYS A 271 -7.98 10.27 7.73
CA LYS A 271 -7.32 11.23 8.63
C LYS A 271 -7.98 12.60 8.58
N LYS A 272 -8.30 13.08 7.38
CA LYS A 272 -9.04 14.33 7.19
C LYS A 272 -10.43 14.25 7.83
N ARG A 273 -11.15 13.15 7.65
CA ARG A 273 -12.47 12.96 8.27
C ARG A 273 -12.39 12.96 9.80
N LEU A 274 -11.41 12.28 10.39
CA LEU A 274 -11.19 12.29 11.85
C LEU A 274 -10.94 13.71 12.37
N PHE A 275 -10.13 14.49 11.65
CA PHE A 275 -9.91 15.90 11.98
C PHE A 275 -11.22 16.69 11.92
N ALA A 276 -11.96 16.61 10.82
CA ALA A 276 -13.23 17.33 10.64
C ALA A 276 -14.26 16.94 11.71
N GLU A 277 -14.43 15.64 11.95
CA GLU A 277 -15.29 15.09 13.01
C GLU A 277 -14.96 15.71 14.36
N ARG A 278 -13.69 15.65 14.79
CA ARG A 278 -13.30 16.14 16.10
C ARG A 278 -13.34 17.66 16.22
N ALA A 279 -12.81 18.38 15.22
CA ALA A 279 -12.82 19.84 15.20
C ALA A 279 -14.25 20.38 15.26
N SER A 280 -15.19 19.80 14.50
CA SER A 280 -16.58 20.27 14.45
C SER A 280 -17.32 20.25 15.79
N LEU A 281 -16.84 19.49 16.79
CA LEU A 281 -17.48 19.40 18.10
C LEU A 281 -17.20 20.64 18.97
N ASP A 282 -15.96 21.13 18.91
CA ASP A 282 -15.39 22.09 19.87
C ASP A 282 -15.17 23.49 19.25
N LEU A 283 -15.38 23.66 17.94
CA LEU A 283 -15.29 24.95 17.25
C LEU A 283 -16.42 25.91 17.68
N TYR A 284 -16.03 27.13 18.03
CA TYR A 284 -16.95 28.22 18.40
C TYR A 284 -17.39 29.01 17.15
N GLN A 285 -18.68 28.94 16.80
CA GLN A 285 -19.22 29.60 15.59
C GLN A 285 -19.14 31.14 15.60
N ASN A 286 -19.02 31.75 16.78
CA ASN A 286 -18.92 33.20 16.91
C ASN A 286 -17.50 33.74 16.67
N LEU A 287 -16.53 32.85 16.48
CA LEU A 287 -15.12 33.20 16.26
C LEU A 287 -14.69 32.74 14.86
N SER A 288 -13.57 33.29 14.39
CA SER A 288 -12.91 32.82 13.19
C SER A 288 -12.34 31.40 13.39
N LEU A 289 -12.05 30.69 12.30
CA LEU A 289 -11.39 29.38 12.35
C LEU A 289 -10.03 29.49 13.05
N TYR A 290 -9.24 30.52 12.73
CA TYR A 290 -7.97 30.81 13.37
C TYR A 290 -8.11 30.91 14.90
N ASP A 291 -9.01 31.76 15.39
CA ASP A 291 -9.17 32.00 16.83
C ASP A 291 -9.81 30.84 17.58
N SER A 292 -10.78 30.16 16.95
CA SER A 292 -11.49 29.04 17.57
C SER A 292 -10.63 27.78 17.65
N LEU A 293 -9.81 27.52 16.63
CA LEU A 293 -9.00 26.31 16.54
C LEU A 293 -7.73 26.39 17.40
N TYR A 294 -7.10 27.56 17.51
CA TYR A 294 -5.85 27.76 18.25
C TYR A 294 -5.84 27.11 19.65
N PRO A 295 -6.79 27.38 20.57
CA PRO A 295 -6.74 26.84 21.93
C PRO A 295 -6.95 25.32 22.02
N ILE A 296 -7.61 24.71 21.03
CA ILE A 296 -8.03 23.29 21.06
C ILE A 296 -7.19 22.40 20.14
N LEU A 297 -6.37 22.97 19.25
CA LEU A 297 -5.67 22.24 18.18
C LEU A 297 -4.78 21.11 18.72
N LYS A 298 -4.08 21.36 19.83
CA LYS A 298 -3.18 20.38 20.44
C LYS A 298 -3.94 19.14 20.92
N ASP A 299 -5.09 19.35 21.57
CA ASP A 299 -5.92 18.27 22.09
C ASP A 299 -6.59 17.49 20.96
N ILE A 300 -7.09 18.20 19.93
CA ILE A 300 -7.60 17.58 18.71
C ILE A 300 -6.53 16.68 18.09
N TYR A 301 -5.29 17.17 17.94
CA TYR A 301 -4.22 16.41 17.30
C TYR A 301 -3.87 15.12 18.05
N SER A 302 -3.83 15.16 19.39
CA SER A 302 -3.59 13.95 20.19
C SER A 302 -4.72 12.94 19.99
N GLN A 303 -5.97 13.40 20.07
CA GLN A 303 -7.14 12.53 20.03
C GLN A 303 -7.33 11.89 18.65
N ILE A 304 -7.12 12.62 17.55
CA ILE A 304 -7.24 12.04 16.20
C ILE A 304 -6.14 11.00 15.93
N LYS A 305 -4.94 11.17 16.49
CA LYS A 305 -3.86 10.17 16.39
C LYS A 305 -4.19 8.90 17.15
N GLU A 306 -4.72 9.03 18.37
CA GLU A 306 -5.18 7.89 19.18
C GLU A 306 -6.33 7.17 18.49
N GLN A 307 -7.34 7.91 18.02
CA GLN A 307 -8.50 7.35 17.33
C GLN A 307 -8.10 6.65 16.02
N TYR A 308 -7.19 7.24 15.25
CA TYR A 308 -6.63 6.58 14.06
C TYR A 308 -5.93 5.28 14.42
N SER A 309 -5.11 5.28 15.47
CA SER A 309 -4.41 4.08 15.93
C SER A 309 -5.41 2.99 16.34
N TYR A 310 -6.45 3.35 17.08
CA TYR A 310 -7.53 2.44 17.46
C TYR A 310 -8.24 1.84 16.25
N ILE A 311 -8.61 2.65 15.25
CA ILE A 311 -9.23 2.16 14.01
C ILE A 311 -8.31 1.19 13.28
N MET A 312 -7.00 1.45 13.24
CA MET A 312 -6.04 0.55 12.61
C MET A 312 -5.91 -0.78 13.38
N TYR A 313 -5.94 -0.74 14.72
CA TYR A 313 -5.96 -1.95 15.55
C TYR A 313 -7.24 -2.76 15.37
N ASP A 314 -8.40 -2.11 15.37
CA ASP A 314 -9.71 -2.77 15.20
C ASP A 314 -9.87 -3.40 13.80
N ARG A 315 -9.40 -2.69 12.76
CA ARG A 315 -9.30 -3.28 11.41
C ARG A 315 -8.42 -4.52 11.42
N LYS A 316 -7.24 -4.45 12.04
CA LYS A 316 -6.33 -5.60 12.13
C LYS A 316 -6.95 -6.78 12.87
N ASP A 317 -7.65 -6.54 13.98
CA ASP A 317 -8.35 -7.58 14.73
C ASP A 317 -9.51 -8.20 13.92
N SER A 318 -10.29 -7.36 13.22
CA SER A 318 -11.34 -7.81 12.30
C SER A 318 -10.77 -8.68 11.18
N TYR A 319 -9.66 -8.26 10.56
CA TYR A 319 -8.94 -9.06 9.56
C TYR A 319 -8.46 -10.40 10.15
N GLN A 320 -7.99 -10.44 11.40
CA GLN A 320 -7.58 -11.68 12.05
C GLN A 320 -8.75 -12.61 12.38
N LYS A 321 -9.90 -12.05 12.79
CA LYS A 321 -11.13 -12.81 13.03
C LYS A 321 -11.65 -13.44 11.74
N GLU A 322 -11.74 -12.67 10.66
CA GLU A 322 -12.16 -13.15 9.33
C GLU A 322 -11.25 -14.30 8.86
N LEU A 323 -9.92 -14.14 9.01
CA LEU A 323 -8.96 -15.19 8.68
C LEU A 323 -9.14 -16.46 9.53
N LYS A 324 -9.43 -16.30 10.83
CA LYS A 324 -9.69 -17.44 11.73
C LYS A 324 -10.96 -18.19 11.36
N ASP A 325 -12.03 -17.46 11.00
CA ASP A 325 -13.29 -18.06 10.57
C ASP A 325 -13.11 -18.80 9.24
N MET A 326 -12.38 -18.23 8.27
CA MET A 326 -12.03 -18.95 7.03
C MET A 326 -11.21 -20.22 7.28
N LEU A 327 -10.24 -20.20 8.19
CA LEU A 327 -9.49 -21.40 8.57
C LEU A 327 -10.38 -22.47 9.21
N LYS A 328 -11.39 -22.06 10.00
CA LYS A 328 -12.36 -22.96 10.59
C LYS A 328 -13.23 -23.62 9.51
N ASP A 329 -13.63 -22.88 8.49
CA ASP A 329 -14.41 -23.39 7.36
C ASP A 329 -13.60 -24.38 6.50
N ILE A 330 -12.32 -24.09 6.24
CA ILE A 330 -11.41 -25.04 5.57
C ILE A 330 -11.26 -26.33 6.37
N LYS A 331 -11.07 -26.21 7.70
CA LYS A 331 -10.96 -27.38 8.58
C LYS A 331 -12.23 -28.21 8.56
N SER A 332 -13.40 -27.57 8.66
CA SER A 332 -14.70 -28.25 8.60
C SER A 332 -14.89 -28.99 7.28
N THR A 333 -14.54 -28.36 6.15
CA THR A 333 -14.59 -28.97 4.81
C THR A 333 -13.65 -30.18 4.71
N THR A 334 -12.44 -30.07 5.27
CA THR A 334 -11.45 -31.16 5.29
C THR A 334 -11.91 -32.34 6.16
N ASP A 335 -12.60 -32.07 7.28
CA ASP A 335 -13.17 -33.08 8.15
C ASP A 335 -14.37 -33.77 7.50
N LEU A 336 -15.23 -33.03 6.80
CA LEU A 336 -16.32 -33.60 5.98
C LEU A 336 -15.79 -34.52 4.89
N PHE A 337 -14.72 -34.10 4.20
CA PHE A 337 -14.02 -34.93 3.21
C PHE A 337 -13.49 -36.23 3.85
N SER A 338 -12.82 -36.12 5.00
CA SER A 338 -12.28 -37.28 5.73
C SER A 338 -13.37 -38.26 6.19
N ASN A 339 -14.52 -37.75 6.63
CA ASN A 339 -15.66 -38.57 7.03
C ASN A 339 -16.31 -39.28 5.83
N LYS A 340 -16.46 -38.58 4.70
CA LYS A 340 -16.97 -39.17 3.46
C LYS A 340 -16.07 -40.31 2.98
N ILE A 341 -14.76 -40.09 3.02
CA ILE A 341 -13.73 -41.10 2.75
C ILE A 341 -13.90 -42.35 3.62
N ARG A 342 -14.06 -42.20 4.94
CA ARG A 342 -14.25 -43.36 5.84
C ARG A 342 -15.55 -44.10 5.53
N SER A 343 -16.61 -43.37 5.18
CA SER A 343 -17.89 -43.98 4.79
C SER A 343 -17.73 -44.84 3.53
N ILE A 344 -17.00 -44.36 2.53
CA ILE A 344 -16.71 -45.11 1.31
C ILE A 344 -15.93 -46.39 1.66
N LEU A 345 -14.83 -46.25 2.41
CA LEU A 345 -13.98 -47.38 2.80
C LEU A 345 -14.74 -48.41 3.65
N GLY A 346 -15.59 -47.95 4.56
CA GLY A 346 -16.41 -48.81 5.42
C GLY A 346 -17.47 -49.58 4.64
N ASN A 347 -18.13 -48.95 3.67
CA ASN A 347 -19.07 -49.64 2.78
C ASN A 347 -18.36 -50.70 1.93
N LEU A 348 -17.23 -50.35 1.34
CA LEU A 348 -16.42 -51.26 0.53
C LEU A 348 -15.95 -52.49 1.33
N MET A 349 -15.45 -52.28 2.55
CA MET A 349 -15.03 -53.38 3.45
C MET A 349 -16.19 -54.27 3.88
N ARG A 350 -17.38 -53.69 4.13
CA ARG A 350 -18.58 -54.47 4.47
C ARG A 350 -18.99 -55.38 3.32
N ASP A 351 -18.90 -54.88 2.10
CA ASP A 351 -19.25 -55.66 0.90
C ASP A 351 -18.24 -56.81 0.67
N VAL A 352 -16.93 -56.58 0.89
CA VAL A 352 -15.90 -57.64 0.86
C VAL A 352 -16.15 -58.69 1.95
N LEU A 353 -16.50 -58.26 3.17
CA LEU A 353 -16.76 -59.18 4.27
C LEU A 353 -18.00 -60.05 3.98
N ALA A 354 -19.07 -59.45 3.47
CA ALA A 354 -20.27 -60.17 3.05
C ALA A 354 -19.95 -61.18 1.93
N ALA A 355 -19.10 -60.80 0.97
CA ALA A 355 -18.60 -61.68 -0.08
C ALA A 355 -17.83 -62.88 0.50
N LEU A 356 -16.89 -62.63 1.42
CA LEU A 356 -16.09 -63.68 2.07
C LEU A 356 -16.95 -64.62 2.90
N ILE A 357 -17.94 -64.11 3.63
CA ILE A 357 -18.89 -64.92 4.41
C ILE A 357 -19.75 -65.78 3.47
N LEU A 358 -20.27 -65.20 2.39
CA LEU A 358 -21.09 -65.94 1.41
C LEU A 358 -20.28 -67.06 0.75
N ILE A 359 -19.03 -66.76 0.35
CA ILE A 359 -18.10 -67.77 -0.19
C ILE A 359 -17.78 -68.82 0.88
N GLY A 360 -17.49 -68.42 2.11
CA GLY A 360 -17.23 -69.34 3.22
C GLY A 360 -18.40 -70.29 3.49
N ILE A 361 -19.63 -69.78 3.56
CA ILE A 361 -20.85 -70.59 3.76
C ILE A 361 -21.09 -71.53 2.57
N THR A 362 -20.95 -71.03 1.34
CA THR A 362 -21.17 -71.85 0.14
C THR A 362 -20.11 -72.94 -0.03
N LEU A 363 -18.86 -72.70 0.37
CA LEU A 363 -17.82 -73.71 0.44
C LEU A 363 -18.12 -74.74 1.53
N PHE A 364 -18.41 -74.29 2.76
CA PHE A 364 -18.63 -75.16 3.91
C PHE A 364 -19.88 -76.04 3.76
N SER A 365 -20.97 -75.49 3.22
CA SER A 365 -22.20 -76.22 2.93
C SER A 365 -22.04 -77.30 1.86
N LYS A 366 -20.99 -77.26 1.04
CA LYS A 366 -20.72 -78.24 -0.02
C LYS A 366 -19.62 -79.25 0.28
N VAL A 367 -18.87 -79.06 1.37
CA VAL A 367 -17.85 -80.02 1.84
C VAL A 367 -18.47 -81.33 2.34
N THR A 368 -19.76 -81.35 2.68
CA THR A 368 -20.46 -82.56 3.14
C THR A 368 -21.08 -83.41 2.02
N GLU A 369 -21.15 -82.94 0.78
CA GLU A 369 -21.75 -83.67 -0.37
C GLU A 369 -20.82 -83.69 -1.61
N VAL A 370 -19.52 -83.84 -1.38
CA VAL A 370 -18.43 -83.58 -2.35
C VAL A 370 -18.40 -84.51 -3.56
N ASN A 371 -19.17 -85.61 -3.61
CA ASN A 371 -19.08 -86.54 -4.75
C ASN A 371 -20.32 -86.54 -5.68
N ALA A 372 -21.49 -86.07 -5.23
CA ALA A 372 -22.72 -86.17 -6.03
C ALA A 372 -23.07 -84.89 -6.83
N LEU A 373 -22.45 -83.75 -6.50
CA LEU A 373 -22.80 -82.44 -7.08
C LEU A 373 -21.76 -81.90 -8.08
N PHE A 374 -20.61 -82.54 -8.26
CA PHE A 374 -19.55 -82.05 -9.15
C PHE A 374 -19.78 -82.32 -10.64
N ASP A 375 -20.71 -83.21 -11.00
CA ASP A 375 -21.08 -83.49 -12.40
C ASP A 375 -22.13 -82.52 -12.96
N ASN A 376 -22.71 -81.66 -12.12
CA ASN A 376 -23.77 -80.77 -12.56
C ASN A 376 -23.22 -79.38 -12.95
N ASN A 377 -23.25 -79.08 -14.26
CA ASN A 377 -22.77 -77.82 -14.84
C ASN A 377 -23.38 -76.56 -14.19
N LEU A 378 -24.54 -76.67 -13.54
CA LEU A 378 -25.24 -75.60 -12.83
C LEU A 378 -24.37 -74.89 -11.77
N ILE A 379 -23.54 -75.61 -11.04
CA ILE A 379 -22.72 -75.02 -9.97
C ILE A 379 -21.57 -74.19 -10.55
N SER A 380 -20.99 -74.63 -11.66
CA SER A 380 -19.97 -73.86 -12.39
C SER A 380 -20.54 -72.54 -12.90
N TYR A 381 -21.78 -72.54 -13.41
CA TYR A 381 -22.46 -71.32 -13.84
C TYR A 381 -22.74 -70.36 -12.68
N VAL A 382 -23.16 -70.86 -11.52
CA VAL A 382 -23.40 -70.02 -10.33
C VAL A 382 -22.11 -69.37 -9.83
N PHE A 383 -21.00 -70.12 -9.73
CA PHE A 383 -19.71 -69.54 -9.32
C PHE A 383 -19.13 -68.56 -10.35
N LYS A 384 -19.31 -68.81 -11.66
CA LYS A 384 -18.96 -67.83 -12.71
C LYS A 384 -19.83 -66.57 -12.63
N ALA A 385 -21.12 -66.71 -12.39
CA ALA A 385 -22.04 -65.58 -12.19
C ALA A 385 -21.64 -64.74 -10.97
N PHE A 386 -21.23 -65.38 -9.87
CA PHE A 386 -20.65 -64.68 -8.71
C PHE A 386 -19.33 -63.97 -9.05
N GLY A 387 -18.44 -64.60 -9.83
CA GLY A 387 -17.21 -63.96 -10.29
C GLY A 387 -17.46 -62.70 -11.12
N VAL A 388 -18.41 -62.77 -12.08
CA VAL A 388 -18.83 -61.61 -12.89
C VAL A 388 -19.48 -60.53 -12.03
N TYR A 389 -20.30 -60.90 -11.05
CA TYR A 389 -20.89 -59.97 -10.09
C TYR A 389 -19.82 -59.21 -9.31
N PHE A 390 -18.79 -59.91 -8.79
CA PHE A 390 -17.70 -59.26 -8.06
C PHE A 390 -16.87 -58.34 -8.94
N TRP A 391 -16.62 -58.72 -10.20
CA TRP A 391 -15.93 -57.85 -11.16
C TRP A 391 -16.76 -56.61 -11.51
N CYS A 392 -18.06 -56.76 -11.77
CA CYS A 392 -18.95 -55.62 -12.05
C CYS A 392 -19.08 -54.70 -10.83
N SER A 393 -19.19 -55.26 -9.62
CA SER A 393 -19.23 -54.50 -8.37
C SER A 393 -17.95 -53.71 -8.16
N ALA A 394 -16.78 -54.34 -8.35
CA ALA A 394 -15.48 -53.68 -8.21
C ALA A 394 -15.32 -52.54 -9.22
N ILE A 395 -15.73 -52.74 -10.48
CA ILE A 395 -15.67 -51.70 -11.52
C ILE A 395 -16.61 -50.53 -11.19
N LEU A 396 -17.86 -50.81 -10.83
CA LEU A 396 -18.83 -49.76 -10.49
C LEU A 396 -18.40 -48.97 -9.25
N GLN A 397 -17.93 -49.63 -8.19
CA GLN A 397 -17.38 -48.95 -7.01
C GLN A 397 -16.16 -48.10 -7.36
N THR A 398 -15.22 -48.63 -8.16
CA THR A 398 -14.04 -47.87 -8.62
C THR A 398 -14.43 -46.61 -9.37
N ILE A 399 -15.44 -46.67 -10.24
CA ILE A 399 -15.89 -45.52 -11.02
C ILE A 399 -16.53 -44.47 -10.11
N PHE A 400 -17.48 -44.85 -9.26
CA PHE A 400 -18.17 -43.91 -8.37
C PHE A 400 -17.21 -43.25 -7.37
N ASP A 401 -16.30 -44.04 -6.78
CA ASP A 401 -15.35 -43.53 -5.81
C ASP A 401 -14.32 -42.59 -6.46
N CYS A 402 -13.89 -42.87 -7.69
CA CYS A 402 -12.96 -42.01 -8.42
C CYS A 402 -13.62 -40.66 -8.79
N VAL A 403 -14.90 -40.67 -9.19
CA VAL A 403 -15.67 -39.45 -9.47
C VAL A 403 -15.84 -38.61 -8.20
N ASP A 404 -16.20 -39.23 -7.08
CA ASP A 404 -16.41 -38.53 -5.80
C ASP A 404 -15.10 -37.94 -5.24
N ILE A 405 -13.99 -38.68 -5.35
CA ILE A 405 -12.65 -38.19 -4.98
C ILE A 405 -12.27 -36.99 -5.83
N ASN A 406 -12.44 -37.07 -7.16
CA ASN A 406 -12.07 -36.00 -8.08
C ASN A 406 -12.91 -34.74 -7.83
N ARG A 407 -14.22 -34.90 -7.59
CA ARG A 407 -15.10 -33.79 -7.25
C ARG A 407 -14.68 -33.10 -5.94
N SER A 408 -14.33 -33.89 -4.93
CA SER A 408 -13.85 -33.37 -3.65
C SER A 408 -12.52 -32.63 -3.75
N PHE A 409 -11.60 -33.09 -4.62
CA PHE A 409 -10.35 -32.37 -4.90
C PHE A 409 -10.59 -31.04 -5.58
N LYS A 410 -11.51 -31.00 -6.55
CA LYS A 410 -11.91 -29.75 -7.22
C LYS A 410 -12.54 -28.75 -6.25
N GLU A 411 -13.37 -29.21 -5.32
CA GLU A 411 -13.94 -28.36 -4.27
C GLU A 411 -12.85 -27.83 -3.31
N LEU A 412 -11.88 -28.67 -2.92
CA LEU A 412 -10.72 -28.22 -2.13
C LEU A 412 -9.87 -27.16 -2.86
N ASP A 413 -9.60 -27.35 -4.15
CA ASP A 413 -8.86 -26.36 -4.96
C ASP A 413 -9.65 -25.08 -5.21
N TYR A 414 -10.97 -25.17 -5.34
CA TYR A 414 -11.86 -24.02 -5.41
C TYR A 414 -11.79 -23.18 -4.12
N TRP A 415 -11.91 -23.82 -2.95
CA TRP A 415 -11.76 -23.14 -1.66
C TRP A 415 -10.34 -22.62 -1.41
N GLY A 416 -9.32 -23.30 -1.95
CA GLY A 416 -7.94 -22.81 -1.97
C GLY A 416 -7.74 -21.54 -2.78
N ASN A 417 -8.40 -21.46 -3.94
CA ASN A 417 -8.36 -20.26 -4.76
C ASN A 417 -9.14 -19.09 -4.13
N ILE A 418 -10.22 -19.35 -3.40
CA ILE A 418 -10.94 -18.31 -2.65
C ILE A 418 -10.09 -17.77 -1.49
N THR A 419 -9.34 -18.64 -0.80
CA THR A 419 -8.48 -18.24 0.32
C THR A 419 -7.15 -17.60 -0.08
N ARG A 420 -6.89 -17.49 -1.39
CA ARG A 420 -5.68 -16.93 -2.00
C ARG A 420 -5.52 -15.42 -1.76
N SER A 421 -6.59 -14.71 -1.38
CA SER A 421 -6.56 -13.31 -0.94
C SER A 421 -6.12 -13.13 0.52
N TYR A 422 -6.01 -14.21 1.29
CA TYR A 422 -5.74 -14.16 2.74
C TYR A 422 -4.50 -14.97 3.16
N ILE A 423 -4.08 -15.97 2.38
CA ILE A 423 -2.88 -16.78 2.63
C ILE A 423 -2.03 -16.83 1.36
N SER A 424 -0.72 -16.64 1.50
CA SER A 424 0.21 -16.74 0.37
C SER A 424 0.21 -18.16 -0.22
N ALA A 425 0.38 -18.24 -1.55
CA ALA A 425 0.33 -19.51 -2.29
C ALA A 425 1.27 -20.58 -1.71
N ASP A 426 2.43 -20.18 -1.19
CA ASP A 426 3.43 -21.07 -0.62
C ASP A 426 2.99 -21.68 0.72
N LYS A 427 2.33 -20.90 1.58
CA LYS A 427 1.81 -21.42 2.85
C LYS A 427 0.58 -22.30 2.62
N TYR A 428 -0.25 -21.97 1.64
CA TYR A 428 -1.39 -22.78 1.28
C TYR A 428 -0.96 -24.14 0.68
N SER A 429 0.05 -24.14 -0.20
CA SER A 429 0.58 -25.38 -0.79
C SER A 429 1.23 -26.28 0.26
N GLU A 430 2.00 -25.71 1.20
CA GLU A 430 2.59 -26.44 2.32
C GLU A 430 1.52 -27.07 3.22
N TYR A 431 0.46 -26.32 3.58
CA TYR A 431 -0.66 -26.85 4.35
C TYR A 431 -1.41 -27.96 3.61
N LYS A 432 -1.69 -27.78 2.31
CA LYS A 432 -2.35 -28.77 1.45
C LYS A 432 -1.52 -30.05 1.35
N GLU A 433 -0.20 -29.92 1.25
CA GLU A 433 0.70 -31.06 1.14
C GLU A 433 0.79 -31.86 2.45
N GLN A 434 0.95 -31.19 3.59
CA GLN A 434 1.11 -31.84 4.89
C GLN A 434 -0.17 -32.50 5.41
N THR A 435 -1.35 -31.92 5.14
CA THR A 435 -2.62 -32.42 5.70
C THR A 435 -3.44 -33.26 4.71
N VAL A 436 -3.73 -32.72 3.52
CA VAL A 436 -4.65 -33.34 2.56
C VAL A 436 -3.94 -34.41 1.72
N ASN A 437 -2.80 -34.09 1.11
CA ASN A 437 -2.09 -35.05 0.23
C ASN A 437 -1.57 -36.27 0.98
N LYS A 438 -1.08 -36.11 2.22
CA LYS A 438 -0.60 -37.23 3.03
C LYS A 438 -1.72 -38.22 3.37
N ARG A 439 -2.89 -37.71 3.76
CA ARG A 439 -4.09 -38.52 4.03
C ARG A 439 -4.63 -39.17 2.75
N PHE A 440 -4.57 -38.46 1.62
CA PHE A 440 -4.99 -39.00 0.34
C PHE A 440 -4.09 -40.14 -0.17
N LYS A 441 -2.77 -40.01 -0.04
CA LYS A 441 -1.82 -41.09 -0.37
C LYS A 441 -2.09 -42.36 0.45
N GLN A 442 -2.37 -42.21 1.74
CA GLN A 442 -2.75 -43.34 2.61
C GLN A 442 -4.05 -43.99 2.14
N LEU A 443 -5.07 -43.20 1.78
CA LEU A 443 -6.32 -43.72 1.24
C LEU A 443 -6.13 -44.48 -0.07
N LEU A 444 -5.37 -43.93 -1.01
CA LEU A 444 -5.10 -44.56 -2.29
C LEU A 444 -4.44 -45.94 -2.10
N TRP A 445 -3.54 -46.06 -1.12
CA TRP A 445 -2.93 -47.32 -0.74
C TRP A 445 -3.94 -48.35 -0.20
N TYR A 446 -4.84 -47.94 0.71
CA TYR A 446 -5.91 -48.79 1.21
C TYR A 446 -6.90 -49.21 0.11
N TYR A 447 -7.20 -48.31 -0.82
CA TYR A 447 -8.11 -48.57 -1.92
C TYR A 447 -7.56 -49.59 -2.91
N ILE A 448 -6.28 -49.45 -3.28
CA ILE A 448 -5.55 -50.42 -4.12
C ILE A 448 -5.56 -51.81 -3.46
N PHE A 449 -5.30 -51.87 -2.14
CA PHE A 449 -5.32 -53.12 -1.40
C PHE A 449 -6.70 -53.81 -1.43
N ILE A 450 -7.78 -53.05 -1.31
CA ILE A 450 -9.14 -53.61 -1.33
C ILE A 450 -9.56 -54.05 -2.74
N ILE A 451 -9.19 -53.30 -3.79
CA ILE A 451 -9.41 -53.73 -5.19
C ILE A 451 -8.67 -55.03 -5.47
N LEU A 452 -7.42 -55.17 -5.01
CA LEU A 452 -6.67 -56.42 -5.14
C LEU A 452 -7.36 -57.59 -4.44
N LEU A 453 -7.97 -57.37 -3.28
CA LEU A 453 -8.80 -58.37 -2.61
C LEU A 453 -10.03 -58.76 -3.45
N TYR A 454 -10.75 -57.79 -4.03
CA TYR A 454 -11.87 -58.05 -4.93
C TYR A 454 -11.47 -58.86 -6.18
N ILE A 455 -10.35 -58.50 -6.80
CA ILE A 455 -9.81 -59.23 -7.96
C ILE A 455 -9.40 -60.65 -7.54
N GLY A 456 -8.76 -60.80 -6.39
CA GLY A 456 -8.38 -62.10 -5.82
C GLY A 456 -9.59 -63.00 -5.57
N ILE A 457 -10.65 -62.46 -4.96
CA ILE A 457 -11.91 -63.18 -4.73
C ILE A 457 -12.57 -63.56 -6.06
N GLY A 458 -12.64 -62.64 -7.02
CA GLY A 458 -13.19 -62.90 -8.36
C GLY A 458 -12.43 -64.00 -9.10
N CYS A 459 -11.09 -63.96 -9.08
CA CYS A 459 -10.23 -65.00 -9.66
C CYS A 459 -10.41 -66.35 -8.95
N PHE A 460 -10.55 -66.36 -7.63
CA PHE A 460 -10.81 -67.57 -6.86
C PHE A 460 -12.17 -68.19 -7.22
N CYS A 461 -13.23 -67.39 -7.32
CA CYS A 461 -14.55 -67.85 -7.77
C CYS A 461 -14.54 -68.37 -9.21
N TYR A 462 -13.80 -67.71 -10.10
CA TYR A 462 -13.71 -68.11 -11.51
C TYR A 462 -12.91 -69.41 -11.73
N ASN A 463 -11.83 -69.59 -10.97
CA ASN A 463 -10.96 -70.77 -11.02
C ASN A 463 -11.34 -71.88 -10.03
N PHE A 464 -12.44 -71.71 -9.29
CA PHE A 464 -12.88 -72.61 -8.24
C PHE A 464 -12.97 -74.08 -8.70
N GLN A 465 -13.48 -74.30 -9.92
CA GLN A 465 -13.60 -75.64 -10.51
C GLN A 465 -12.24 -76.29 -10.83
N SER A 466 -11.21 -75.49 -11.15
CA SER A 466 -9.86 -76.00 -11.41
C SER A 466 -9.12 -76.30 -10.11
N ILE A 467 -9.21 -75.39 -9.13
CA ILE A 467 -8.52 -75.53 -7.83
C ILE A 467 -9.09 -76.74 -7.06
N CYS A 468 -10.41 -76.90 -7.00
CA CYS A 468 -11.02 -78.07 -6.37
C CYS A 468 -10.66 -79.38 -7.09
N LYS A 469 -10.63 -79.41 -8.44
CA LYS A 469 -10.18 -80.60 -9.18
C LYS A 469 -8.74 -80.98 -8.86
N THR A 470 -7.85 -80.01 -8.69
CA THR A 470 -6.46 -80.26 -8.30
C THR A 470 -6.34 -80.72 -6.84
N THR A 471 -7.19 -80.21 -5.94
CA THR A 471 -7.15 -80.58 -4.51
C THR A 471 -7.74 -81.98 -4.27
N THR A 472 -8.80 -82.35 -4.99
CA THR A 472 -9.34 -83.73 -4.99
C THR A 472 -8.37 -84.73 -5.63
N LEU A 473 -7.62 -84.32 -6.68
CA LEU A 473 -6.53 -85.13 -7.25
C LEU A 473 -5.38 -85.33 -6.27
N PHE A 474 -5.02 -84.30 -5.49
CA PHE A 474 -3.99 -84.41 -4.47
C PHE A 474 -4.41 -85.30 -3.29
N GLN A 475 -5.67 -85.28 -2.86
CA GLN A 475 -6.19 -86.21 -1.85
C GLN A 475 -6.22 -87.66 -2.35
N ASN A 476 -6.72 -87.90 -3.57
CA ASN A 476 -6.73 -89.24 -4.17
C ASN A 476 -5.32 -89.79 -4.42
N ASN A 477 -4.36 -88.94 -4.84
CA ASN A 477 -2.97 -89.35 -5.00
C ASN A 477 -2.29 -89.66 -3.65
N LYS A 478 -2.65 -88.95 -2.58
CA LYS A 478 -2.13 -89.22 -1.23
C LYS A 478 -2.67 -90.54 -0.67
N GLU A 479 -3.95 -90.85 -0.89
CA GLU A 479 -4.54 -92.16 -0.55
C GLU A 479 -3.98 -93.31 -1.40
N GLN A 480 -3.70 -93.09 -2.70
CA GLN A 480 -3.04 -94.09 -3.54
C GLN A 480 -1.59 -94.34 -3.13
N ILE A 481 -0.81 -93.32 -2.76
CA ILE A 481 0.58 -93.48 -2.29
C ILE A 481 0.63 -94.25 -0.96
N ILE A 482 -0.33 -94.02 -0.06
CA ILE A 482 -0.45 -94.79 1.19
C ILE A 482 -0.79 -96.25 0.90
N ASN A 483 -1.75 -96.53 0.00
CA ASN A 483 -2.11 -97.89 -0.39
C ASN A 483 -1.00 -98.64 -1.15
N ILE A 484 -0.20 -97.95 -1.97
CA ILE A 484 0.94 -98.56 -2.68
C ILE A 484 2.04 -98.97 -1.70
N ASN A 485 2.35 -98.13 -0.69
CA ASN A 485 3.32 -98.48 0.35
C ASN A 485 2.89 -99.66 1.23
N ASP A 486 1.58 -99.80 1.52
CA ASP A 486 1.05 -100.97 2.24
C ASP A 486 1.06 -102.26 1.40
N SER A 487 0.97 -102.14 0.08
CA SER A 487 1.02 -103.30 -0.84
C SER A 487 2.44 -103.81 -1.12
N LEU A 488 3.45 -102.94 -1.11
CA LEU A 488 4.87 -103.30 -1.33
C LEU A 488 5.54 -103.96 -0.11
N ASN A 489 5.00 -103.75 1.10
CA ASN A 489 5.48 -104.37 2.33
C ASN A 489 4.94 -105.79 2.59
N LYS A 490 4.16 -106.37 1.65
CA LYS A 490 3.59 -107.73 1.75
C LYS A 490 4.01 -108.62 0.58
N ILE A 491 5.32 -108.83 0.40
CA ILE A 491 5.84 -109.96 -0.38
C ILE A 491 6.91 -110.67 0.47
N PRO A 492 6.72 -111.96 0.86
CA PRO A 492 7.61 -112.64 1.79
C PRO A 492 8.73 -113.36 1.03
N ASN A 493 9.99 -113.12 1.40
CA ASN A 493 11.08 -114.04 1.05
C ASN A 493 11.75 -114.59 2.32
N ARG A 494 11.50 -115.89 2.52
CA ARG A 494 12.22 -116.75 3.45
C ARG A 494 13.65 -116.96 2.94
N THR A 495 14.63 -116.62 3.76
CA THR A 495 15.86 -117.43 3.89
C THR A 495 16.48 -117.18 5.26
N ASN A 496 16.55 -118.26 6.05
CA ASN A 496 17.27 -118.35 7.31
C ASN A 496 18.76 -118.06 7.10
N ILE A 497 19.39 -117.37 8.05
CA ILE A 497 20.68 -117.74 8.65
C ILE A 497 20.74 -117.12 10.04
N LEU A 498 20.97 -117.99 11.02
CA LEU A 498 21.34 -117.69 12.41
C LEU A 498 22.62 -116.84 12.45
N ILE A 499 22.72 -115.93 13.42
CA ILE A 499 23.89 -115.80 14.30
C ILE A 499 23.49 -114.95 15.51
N GLU A 500 23.84 -115.51 16.67
CA GLU A 500 23.75 -115.00 18.02
C GLU A 500 24.55 -113.72 18.29
N GLU A 501 24.25 -113.16 19.47
CA GLU A 501 25.17 -112.39 20.33
C GLU A 501 25.47 -110.96 19.89
N LYS A 502 25.57 -109.97 20.77
CA LYS A 502 25.36 -109.84 22.21
C LYS A 502 25.51 -108.34 22.48
N ASN A 503 24.86 -107.88 23.54
CA ASN A 503 25.38 -106.92 24.49
C ASN A 503 25.72 -105.48 24.07
N ASP A 504 25.04 -104.61 24.81
CA ASP A 504 25.64 -103.65 25.73
C ASP A 504 25.81 -102.20 25.26
N THR A 505 25.00 -101.40 25.96
CA THR A 505 25.35 -100.15 26.67
C THR A 505 25.63 -98.89 25.85
N ILE A 506 24.85 -97.83 26.11
CA ILE A 506 25.22 -96.64 26.93
C ILE A 506 26.47 -95.99 26.32
N ILE A 507 26.40 -94.79 25.74
CA ILE A 507 26.07 -93.48 26.34
C ILE A 507 25.26 -92.64 25.37
#